data_AF-A0A8B8AEV7-F1
#
_entry.id   AF-A0A8B8AEV7-F1
#
_cell.length_a   1.000
_cell.length_b   1.000
_cell.length_c   1.000
_cell.angle_alpha   90.00
_cell.angle_beta   90.00
_cell.angle_gamma   90.00
#
_symmetry.space_group_name_H-M   'P 1'
#
loop_
_entity.id
_entity.type
_entity.pdbx_description
1 polymer ?
#
loop_
_entity_poly.entity_id
_entity_poly.type
_entity_poly.pdbx_seq_one_letter_code
_entity_poly.pdbx_strand_id
1 'polypeptide(L)'
;MHVLQNQDKGICPICKESLPIDILPQHAAVCGEEETPGSLKVALMQKRSLYENEDKEVWNIKVLRRNFIKTATEQLEDADPADWLKKPKVEFIGEEGIDCGGLLREFFSLLFKDGEEFEGNNFSVNSKLLDQKRYILAGKAVATSILHGHPGPRRLNKYVVDYILTGEEPNMDSVSVEELNREDFKNAIKQMEEALPDNIEMVYEGCITLLDNAGYKQRLLYDNRNEAIRALKAYCLLYGKMAAIHQFIEGLKLHGILNLLKQFPVEGAKFLSEDSLPTAEEVHSFLKPTFSEKEEEKNREEAIIYNFSRFLQKVERKKISTLCIDPFAEVPTEEELCINTSHILTCLLGCRRIPENIPYIVIEFDHKKSSLPKVNTCLPSVIFADTEKLQNYAHFEEIIISTIVGSYGFGSA
;
A
#
# COMPACT_ATOMS: atom_id res chain seq x y z
N MET A 1 -32.19 17.27 -23.07
CA MET A 1 -31.50 16.87 -24.32
C MET A 1 -30.04 17.25 -24.12
N HIS A 2 -29.27 16.41 -23.41
CA HIS A 2 -27.87 16.70 -23.11
C HIS A 2 -27.02 16.25 -24.29
N VAL A 3 -26.26 17.19 -24.83
CA VAL A 3 -25.27 16.95 -25.88
C VAL A 3 -24.18 16.07 -25.28
N LEU A 4 -24.10 14.83 -25.76
CA LEU A 4 -22.93 13.96 -25.58
C LEU A 4 -21.73 14.70 -26.15
N GLN A 5 -20.83 15.19 -25.29
CA GLN A 5 -19.51 15.63 -25.76
C GLN A 5 -18.84 14.40 -26.37
N ASN A 6 -18.65 14.42 -27.70
CA ASN A 6 -17.77 13.49 -28.37
C ASN A 6 -16.40 13.61 -27.69
N GLN A 7 -16.00 12.62 -26.92
CA GLN A 7 -14.60 12.47 -26.53
C GLN A 7 -13.83 12.19 -27.82
N ASP A 8 -13.00 13.16 -28.24
CA ASP A 8 -12.13 12.98 -29.39
C ASP A 8 -11.27 11.74 -29.17
N LYS A 9 -11.25 10.84 -30.15
CA LYS A 9 -10.47 9.59 -30.12
C LYS A 9 -9.28 9.70 -31.07
N GLY A 10 -8.12 9.26 -30.62
CA GLY A 10 -6.94 9.08 -31.47
C GLY A 10 -6.63 7.59 -31.68
N ILE A 11 -5.69 7.30 -32.57
CA ILE A 11 -5.33 5.92 -32.95
C ILE A 11 -3.93 5.64 -32.42
N CYS A 12 -3.76 4.55 -31.68
CA CYS A 12 -2.45 4.10 -31.24
C CYS A 12 -1.56 3.79 -32.45
N PRO A 13 -0.36 4.38 -32.57
CA PRO A 13 0.49 4.12 -33.73
C PRO A 13 1.02 2.68 -33.77
N ILE A 14 0.98 1.96 -32.64
CA ILE A 14 1.56 0.63 -32.45
C ILE A 14 0.51 -0.47 -32.68
N CYS A 15 -0.54 -0.58 -31.85
CA CYS A 15 -1.59 -1.61 -32.03
C CYS A 15 -2.76 -1.19 -32.94
N LYS A 16 -2.81 0.06 -33.40
CA LYS A 16 -3.90 0.63 -34.22
C LYS A 16 -5.27 0.72 -33.54
N GLU A 17 -5.34 0.57 -32.23
CA GLU A 17 -6.59 0.71 -31.46
C GLU A 17 -7.03 2.18 -31.35
N SER A 18 -8.35 2.43 -31.39
CA SER A 18 -8.94 3.77 -31.27
C SER A 18 -9.31 4.05 -29.82
N LEU A 19 -8.60 5.00 -29.22
CA LEU A 19 -8.66 5.29 -27.79
C LEU A 19 -9.00 6.77 -27.58
N PRO A 20 -9.73 7.12 -26.50
CA PRO A 20 -9.87 8.51 -26.05
C PRO A 20 -8.51 9.23 -26.01
N ILE A 21 -8.46 10.49 -26.49
CA ILE A 21 -7.21 11.25 -26.62
C ILE A 21 -6.48 11.41 -25.27
N ASP A 22 -7.20 11.46 -24.16
CA ASP A 22 -6.68 11.58 -22.81
C ASP A 22 -5.91 10.32 -22.34
N ILE A 23 -6.24 9.13 -22.86
CA ILE A 23 -5.55 7.87 -22.51
C ILE A 23 -4.57 7.40 -23.60
N LEU A 24 -4.65 7.98 -24.79
CA LEU A 24 -3.81 7.59 -25.93
C LEU A 24 -2.30 7.71 -25.66
N PRO A 25 -1.77 8.78 -25.01
CA PRO A 25 -0.35 8.87 -24.66
C PRO A 25 0.09 7.76 -23.69
N GLN A 26 -0.78 7.37 -22.75
CA GLN A 26 -0.51 6.32 -21.76
C GLN A 26 -0.45 4.95 -22.41
N HIS A 27 -1.45 4.65 -23.25
CA HIS A 27 -1.47 3.41 -24.00
C HIS A 27 -0.29 3.31 -24.98
N ALA A 28 -0.03 4.34 -25.77
CA ALA A 28 1.02 4.32 -26.80
C ALA A 28 2.44 4.14 -26.22
N ALA A 29 2.64 4.46 -24.94
CA ALA A 29 3.93 4.32 -24.28
C ALA A 29 4.23 2.90 -23.76
N VAL A 30 3.21 2.07 -23.55
CA VAL A 30 3.35 0.65 -23.13
C VAL A 30 2.98 -0.33 -24.25
N CYS A 31 2.32 0.18 -25.29
CA CYS A 31 1.93 -0.62 -26.44
C CYS A 31 3.19 -1.17 -27.12
N GLY A 32 3.32 -2.49 -27.20
CA GLY A 32 4.49 -3.16 -27.77
C GLY A 32 5.56 -3.59 -26.76
N GLU A 33 5.41 -3.31 -25.46
CA GLU A 33 6.16 -4.04 -24.43
C GLU A 33 5.61 -5.49 -24.40
N GLU A 34 6.46 -6.48 -24.68
CA GLU A 34 6.08 -7.89 -24.52
C GLU A 34 5.85 -8.19 -23.04
N GLU A 35 4.60 -8.09 -22.58
CA GLU A 35 4.22 -8.63 -21.28
C GLU A 35 4.42 -10.14 -21.31
N THR A 36 5.17 -10.68 -20.34
CA THR A 36 5.45 -12.11 -20.26
C THR A 36 4.13 -12.89 -20.20
N PRO A 37 3.81 -13.70 -21.23
CA PRO A 37 2.58 -14.48 -21.24
C PRO A 37 2.57 -15.43 -20.03
N GLY A 38 1.54 -15.32 -19.20
CA GLY A 38 1.39 -16.15 -18.00
C GLY A 38 2.01 -15.58 -16.72
N SER A 39 2.22 -14.26 -16.60
CA SER A 39 2.51 -13.60 -15.32
C SER A 39 1.23 -13.30 -14.50
N LEU A 40 1.37 -13.05 -13.20
CA LEU A 40 0.24 -12.65 -12.34
C LEU A 40 -0.36 -11.32 -12.80
N LYS A 41 0.49 -10.37 -13.22
CA LYS A 41 0.07 -9.07 -13.75
C LYS A 41 -0.91 -9.22 -14.92
N VAL A 42 -0.55 -10.05 -15.91
CA VAL A 42 -1.42 -10.33 -17.08
C VAL A 42 -2.74 -10.98 -16.64
N ALA A 43 -2.68 -11.95 -15.72
CA ALA A 43 -3.88 -12.62 -15.23
C ALA A 43 -4.83 -11.66 -14.47
N LEU A 44 -4.28 -10.75 -13.66
CA LEU A 44 -5.05 -9.71 -12.97
C LEU A 44 -5.64 -8.69 -13.96
N MET A 45 -4.88 -8.28 -14.98
CA MET A 45 -5.37 -7.39 -16.04
C MET A 45 -6.54 -8.00 -16.80
N GLN A 46 -6.41 -9.24 -17.28
CA GLN A 46 -7.50 -9.95 -17.95
C GLN A 46 -8.75 -10.04 -17.08
N LYS A 47 -8.56 -10.36 -15.80
CA LYS A 47 -9.65 -10.45 -14.83
C LYS A 47 -10.33 -9.10 -14.58
N ARG A 48 -9.57 -8.02 -14.51
CA ARG A 48 -10.09 -6.66 -14.41
C ARG A 48 -10.87 -6.27 -15.66
N SER A 49 -10.36 -6.54 -16.85
CA SER A 49 -11.07 -6.24 -18.10
C SER A 49 -12.40 -6.99 -18.20
N LEU A 50 -12.45 -8.26 -17.78
CA LEU A 50 -13.72 -9.00 -17.68
C LEU A 50 -14.68 -8.36 -16.67
N TYR A 51 -14.16 -7.84 -15.56
CA TYR A 51 -14.96 -7.16 -14.55
C TYR A 51 -15.50 -5.80 -15.01
N GLU A 52 -14.72 -5.05 -15.79
CA GLU A 52 -15.04 -3.70 -16.27
C GLU A 52 -15.93 -3.69 -17.53
N ASN A 53 -15.88 -4.73 -18.35
CA ASN A 53 -16.71 -4.86 -19.56
C ASN A 53 -18.16 -5.30 -19.29
N GLU A 54 -18.46 -5.73 -18.06
CA GLU A 54 -19.83 -5.96 -17.62
C GLU A 54 -20.42 -4.58 -17.25
N ASP A 55 -21.59 -4.21 -17.79
CA ASP A 55 -22.38 -3.03 -17.38
C ASP A 55 -22.83 -3.18 -15.93
N LYS A 56 -21.88 -3.16 -14.99
CA LYS A 56 -22.14 -3.37 -13.57
C LYS A 56 -22.64 -2.10 -12.95
N GLU A 57 -23.62 -2.27 -12.08
CA GLU A 57 -23.97 -1.26 -11.11
C GLU A 57 -22.72 -0.84 -10.31
N VAL A 58 -22.71 0.42 -9.88
CA VAL A 58 -21.65 1.01 -9.07
C VAL A 58 -22.01 0.88 -7.60
N TRP A 59 -21.05 0.50 -6.76
CA TRP A 59 -21.16 0.59 -5.31
C TRP A 59 -20.57 1.92 -4.84
N ASN A 60 -21.44 2.84 -4.43
CA ASN A 60 -21.02 4.15 -3.95
C ASN A 60 -20.61 4.06 -2.47
N ILE A 61 -19.38 4.44 -2.17
CA ILE A 61 -18.81 4.45 -0.82
C ILE A 61 -18.53 5.91 -0.45
N LYS A 62 -19.15 6.39 0.62
CA LYS A 62 -18.95 7.77 1.09
C LYS A 62 -18.31 7.77 2.47
N VAL A 63 -17.21 8.50 2.61
CA VAL A 63 -16.43 8.53 3.85
C VAL A 63 -16.07 9.95 4.28
N LEU A 64 -15.78 10.11 5.57
CA LEU A 64 -15.31 11.36 6.16
C LEU A 64 -13.82 11.24 6.48
N ARG A 65 -12.96 12.09 5.93
CA ARG A 65 -11.51 12.05 6.19
C ARG A 65 -11.17 12.13 7.68
N ARG A 66 -11.76 13.08 8.40
CA ARG A 66 -11.58 13.27 9.86
C ARG A 66 -11.95 12.05 10.73
N ASN A 67 -12.73 11.11 10.19
CA ASN A 67 -13.20 9.92 10.90
C ASN A 67 -13.18 8.72 9.95
N PHE A 68 -12.09 8.62 9.19
CA PHE A 68 -12.00 7.75 8.03
C PHE A 68 -12.20 6.29 8.42
N ILE A 69 -11.44 5.77 9.38
CA ILE A 69 -11.50 4.35 9.73
C ILE A 69 -12.89 3.92 10.19
N LYS A 70 -13.55 4.74 11.02
CA LYS A 70 -14.92 4.44 11.47
C LYS A 70 -15.91 4.47 10.30
N THR A 71 -15.94 5.54 9.51
CA THR A 71 -16.92 5.64 8.41
C THR A 71 -16.67 4.64 7.28
N ALA A 72 -15.41 4.37 6.94
CA ALA A 72 -15.04 3.33 5.98
C ALA A 72 -15.48 1.95 6.48
N THR A 73 -15.20 1.65 7.75
CA THR A 73 -15.65 0.42 8.43
C THR A 73 -17.15 0.23 8.33
N GLU A 74 -17.93 1.24 8.72
CA GLU A 74 -19.40 1.20 8.66
C GLU A 74 -19.89 0.94 7.22
N GLN A 75 -19.34 1.66 6.23
CA GLN A 75 -19.70 1.46 4.81
C GLN A 75 -19.41 0.05 4.29
N LEU A 76 -18.30 -0.56 4.72
CA LEU A 76 -17.93 -1.91 4.29
C LEU A 76 -18.75 -2.99 5.01
N GLU A 77 -19.11 -2.76 6.28
CA GLU A 77 -19.93 -3.67 7.09
C GLU A 77 -21.40 -3.68 6.66
N ASP A 78 -21.93 -2.51 6.34
CA ASP A 78 -23.32 -2.33 5.88
C ASP A 78 -23.52 -2.81 4.42
N ALA A 79 -22.44 -3.13 3.71
CA ALA A 79 -22.49 -3.55 2.31
C ALA A 79 -23.11 -4.94 2.15
N ASP A 80 -24.10 -5.03 1.25
CA ASP A 80 -24.68 -6.31 0.89
C ASP A 80 -23.66 -7.18 0.14
N PRO A 81 -23.79 -8.52 0.17
CA PRO A 81 -22.92 -9.41 -0.61
C PRO A 81 -22.84 -9.06 -2.11
N ALA A 82 -23.90 -8.48 -2.68
CA ALA A 82 -23.94 -8.04 -4.07
C ALA A 82 -23.12 -6.77 -4.33
N ASP A 83 -22.97 -5.88 -3.34
CA ASP A 83 -22.19 -4.65 -3.49
C ASP A 83 -20.71 -4.94 -3.68
N TRP A 84 -20.20 -5.98 -3.02
CA TRP A 84 -18.84 -6.50 -3.22
C TRP A 84 -18.58 -7.02 -4.64
N LEU A 85 -19.61 -7.18 -5.48
CA LEU A 85 -19.48 -7.59 -6.88
C LEU A 85 -19.59 -6.43 -7.88
N LYS A 86 -19.87 -5.22 -7.38
CA LYS A 86 -20.02 -3.97 -8.13
C LYS A 86 -18.70 -3.19 -8.17
N LYS A 87 -18.58 -2.27 -9.13
CA LYS A 87 -17.41 -1.37 -9.17
C LYS A 87 -17.49 -0.37 -8.00
N PRO A 88 -16.53 -0.33 -7.07
CA PRO A 88 -16.54 0.65 -6.01
C PRO A 88 -16.24 2.04 -6.57
N LYS A 89 -16.93 3.04 -6.05
CA LYS A 89 -16.72 4.45 -6.35
C LYS A 89 -16.69 5.23 -5.04
N VAL A 90 -15.54 5.83 -4.75
CA VAL A 90 -15.30 6.50 -3.47
C VAL A 90 -15.57 8.00 -3.58
N GLU A 91 -16.18 8.56 -2.55
CA GLU A 91 -16.34 10.01 -2.35
C GLU A 91 -15.92 10.38 -0.92
N PHE A 92 -14.93 11.26 -0.80
CA PHE A 92 -14.62 11.92 0.47
C PHE A 92 -15.55 13.12 0.61
N ILE A 93 -16.50 13.04 1.55
CA ILE A 93 -17.56 14.04 1.69
C ILE A 93 -16.95 15.40 2.02
N GLY A 94 -17.28 16.42 1.22
CA GLY A 94 -16.79 17.78 1.38
C GLY A 94 -15.50 18.10 0.63
N GLU A 95 -14.93 17.13 -0.09
CA GLU A 95 -13.74 17.31 -0.94
C GLU A 95 -14.14 17.35 -2.42
N GLU A 96 -13.47 18.19 -3.21
CA GLU A 96 -13.63 18.19 -4.66
C GLU A 96 -12.88 17.01 -5.27
N GLY A 97 -13.59 16.09 -5.92
CA GLY A 97 -12.96 14.95 -6.60
C GLY A 97 -13.96 14.07 -7.31
N ILE A 98 -13.65 13.69 -8.56
CA ILE A 98 -14.34 12.62 -9.27
C ILE A 98 -13.43 11.39 -9.22
N ASP A 99 -13.93 10.31 -8.63
CA ASP A 99 -13.16 9.07 -8.56
C ASP A 99 -13.01 8.42 -9.94
N CYS A 100 -11.86 8.65 -10.56
CA CYS A 100 -11.37 7.91 -11.72
C CYS A 100 -10.28 6.89 -11.33
N GLY A 101 -10.22 6.49 -10.05
CA GLY A 101 -9.29 5.49 -9.50
C GLY A 101 -8.31 6.03 -8.47
N GLY A 102 -8.09 7.35 -8.42
CA GLY A 102 -7.21 7.99 -7.43
C GLY A 102 -7.77 7.91 -6.00
N LEU A 103 -9.04 8.28 -5.83
CA LEU A 103 -9.72 8.25 -4.53
C LEU A 103 -9.91 6.81 -4.01
N LEU A 104 -10.16 5.86 -4.93
CA LEU A 104 -10.22 4.45 -4.58
C LEU A 104 -8.89 3.91 -4.03
N ARG A 105 -7.76 4.30 -4.64
CA ARG A 105 -6.44 3.90 -4.13
C ARG A 105 -6.13 4.53 -2.78
N GLU A 106 -6.50 5.80 -2.62
CA GLU A 106 -6.34 6.50 -1.36
C GLU A 106 -7.16 5.85 -0.24
N PHE A 107 -8.43 5.53 -0.50
CA PHE A 107 -9.30 4.81 0.42
C PHE A 107 -8.65 3.51 0.92
N PHE A 108 -8.19 2.65 0.02
CA PHE A 108 -7.55 1.40 0.43
C PHE A 108 -6.22 1.62 1.16
N SER A 109 -5.42 2.61 0.73
CA SER A 109 -4.17 2.95 1.41
C SER A 109 -4.38 3.44 2.84
N LEU A 110 -5.41 4.26 3.09
CA LEU A 110 -5.80 4.68 4.43
C LEU A 110 -6.36 3.50 5.24
N LEU A 111 -7.23 2.69 4.64
CA LEU A 111 -7.85 1.53 5.30
C LEU A 111 -6.80 0.53 5.79
N PHE A 112 -5.81 0.21 4.95
CA PHE A 112 -4.74 -0.72 5.32
C PHE A 112 -3.69 -0.10 6.24
N LYS A 113 -3.56 1.23 6.25
CA LYS A 113 -2.68 1.94 7.17
C LYS A 113 -3.25 1.94 8.58
N ASP A 114 -4.47 2.43 8.74
CA ASP A 114 -5.04 2.79 10.03
C ASP A 114 -6.04 1.72 10.56
N GLY A 115 -6.26 0.63 9.82
CA GLY A 115 -7.14 -0.49 10.22
C GLY A 115 -6.60 -1.31 11.40
N GLU A 116 -7.50 -1.72 12.29
CA GLU A 116 -7.19 -2.43 13.55
C GLU A 116 -6.91 -3.93 13.34
N GLU A 117 -7.18 -4.49 12.16
CA GLU A 117 -7.00 -5.91 11.86
C GLU A 117 -5.53 -6.32 11.76
N PHE A 118 -4.62 -5.34 11.61
CA PHE A 118 -3.20 -5.56 11.45
C PHE A 118 -2.42 -4.90 12.58
N GLU A 119 -1.54 -5.66 13.24
CA GLU A 119 -0.67 -5.20 14.32
C GLU A 119 0.79 -5.47 13.96
N GLY A 120 1.57 -4.40 13.79
CA GLY A 120 2.92 -4.49 13.24
C GLY A 120 2.89 -5.20 11.89
N ASN A 121 3.68 -6.27 11.76
CA ASN A 121 3.72 -7.09 10.56
C ASN A 121 2.88 -8.38 10.63
N ASN A 122 1.80 -8.40 11.42
CA ASN A 122 0.92 -9.56 11.53
C ASN A 122 -0.54 -9.13 11.73
N PHE A 123 -1.45 -10.09 11.88
CA PHE A 123 -2.81 -9.82 12.32
C PHE A 123 -2.85 -9.49 13.82
N SER A 124 -3.71 -8.55 14.19
CA SER A 124 -3.99 -8.26 15.60
C SER A 124 -4.71 -9.45 16.26
N VAL A 125 -4.53 -9.61 17.57
CA VAL A 125 -5.27 -10.62 18.35
C VAL A 125 -6.43 -9.92 19.06
N ASN A 126 -7.60 -9.90 18.44
CA ASN A 126 -8.78 -9.22 18.99
C ASN A 126 -10.06 -10.05 18.81
N SER A 127 -10.64 -10.51 19.93
CA SER A 127 -11.86 -11.32 19.93
C SER A 127 -13.08 -10.57 19.40
N LYS A 128 -13.17 -9.26 19.67
CA LYS A 128 -14.27 -8.42 19.17
C LYS A 128 -14.25 -8.35 17.64
N LEU A 129 -13.06 -8.17 17.05
CA LEU A 129 -12.90 -8.15 15.59
C LEU A 129 -13.23 -9.52 14.97
N LEU A 130 -12.87 -10.62 15.64
CA LEU A 130 -13.24 -11.98 15.22
C LEU A 130 -14.77 -12.18 15.20
N ASP A 131 -15.46 -11.80 16.28
CA ASP A 131 -16.91 -11.94 16.41
C ASP A 131 -17.65 -11.10 15.36
N GLN A 132 -17.13 -9.90 15.09
CA GLN A 132 -17.63 -8.99 14.05
C GLN A 132 -17.23 -9.39 12.63
N LYS A 133 -16.46 -10.48 12.44
CA LYS A 133 -15.95 -10.94 11.14
C LYS A 133 -15.12 -9.90 10.39
N ARG A 134 -14.46 -9.01 11.12
CA ARG A 134 -13.65 -7.89 10.59
C ARG A 134 -12.47 -8.38 9.74
N TYR A 135 -11.90 -9.53 10.08
CA TYR A 135 -10.82 -10.10 9.28
C TYR A 135 -11.32 -10.63 7.93
N ILE A 136 -12.56 -11.15 7.85
CA ILE A 136 -13.21 -11.47 6.56
C ILE A 136 -13.37 -10.18 5.74
N LEU A 137 -13.81 -9.10 6.39
CA LEU A 137 -13.99 -7.81 5.75
C LEU A 137 -12.66 -7.26 5.19
N ALA A 138 -11.59 -7.33 5.98
CA ALA A 138 -10.25 -6.98 5.53
C ALA A 138 -9.80 -7.84 4.33
N GLY A 139 -10.05 -9.15 4.36
CA GLY A 139 -9.76 -10.05 3.24
C GLY A 139 -10.50 -9.64 1.95
N LYS A 140 -11.79 -9.29 2.06
CA LYS A 140 -12.58 -8.78 0.93
C LYS A 140 -12.07 -7.45 0.41
N ALA A 141 -11.72 -6.52 1.31
CA ALA A 141 -11.14 -5.23 0.94
C ALA A 141 -9.81 -5.41 0.21
N VAL A 142 -8.94 -6.32 0.67
CA VAL A 142 -7.68 -6.64 -0.01
C VAL A 142 -7.94 -7.24 -1.38
N ALA A 143 -8.82 -8.23 -1.52
CA ALA A 143 -9.17 -8.82 -2.82
C ALA A 143 -9.68 -7.76 -3.80
N THR A 144 -10.60 -6.91 -3.34
CA THR A 144 -11.18 -5.81 -4.13
C THR A 144 -10.10 -4.82 -4.56
N SER A 145 -9.21 -4.43 -3.63
CA SER A 145 -8.13 -3.50 -3.91
C SER A 145 -7.18 -4.03 -5.00
N ILE A 146 -6.77 -5.31 -4.91
CA ILE A 146 -5.87 -5.95 -5.87
C ILE A 146 -6.55 -6.04 -7.25
N LEU A 147 -7.83 -6.43 -7.29
CA LEU A 147 -8.61 -6.47 -8.53
C LEU A 147 -8.59 -5.11 -9.22
N HIS A 148 -8.74 -4.02 -8.47
CA HIS A 148 -8.71 -2.65 -8.98
C HIS A 148 -7.30 -2.03 -9.10
N GLY A 149 -6.25 -2.85 -8.94
CA GLY A 149 -4.87 -2.47 -9.22
C GLY A 149 -4.13 -1.83 -8.06
N HIS A 150 -4.70 -1.79 -6.87
CA HIS A 150 -3.96 -1.37 -5.68
C HIS A 150 -2.82 -2.38 -5.37
N PRO A 151 -1.65 -1.91 -4.89
CA PRO A 151 -0.50 -2.77 -4.57
C PRO A 151 -0.68 -3.66 -3.32
N GLY A 152 -1.92 -3.80 -2.81
CA GLY A 152 -2.26 -4.52 -1.59
C GLY A 152 -1.81 -3.82 -0.29
N PRO A 153 -2.05 -4.46 0.88
CA PRO A 153 -1.67 -3.92 2.18
C PRO A 153 -0.16 -3.95 2.45
N ARG A 154 0.58 -4.95 1.93
CA ARG A 154 2.03 -5.15 2.13
C ARG A 154 2.50 -5.00 3.58
N ARG A 155 1.83 -5.72 4.47
CA ARG A 155 2.01 -5.60 5.93
C ARG A 155 2.44 -6.90 6.58
N LEU A 156 2.17 -8.05 6.00
CA LEU A 156 2.27 -9.32 6.72
C LEU A 156 3.68 -9.90 6.66
N ASN A 157 4.11 -10.55 7.74
CA ASN A 157 5.36 -11.27 7.78
C ASN A 157 5.36 -12.36 6.69
N LYS A 158 6.51 -12.55 6.02
CA LYS A 158 6.66 -13.50 4.90
C LYS A 158 6.14 -14.90 5.22
N TYR A 159 6.38 -15.41 6.43
CA TYR A 159 5.93 -16.76 6.81
C TYR A 159 4.42 -16.88 6.94
N VAL A 160 3.73 -15.80 7.35
CA VAL A 160 2.26 -15.75 7.41
C VAL A 160 1.69 -15.71 5.99
N VAL A 161 2.32 -14.97 5.09
CA VAL A 161 1.93 -14.90 3.68
C VAL A 161 2.16 -16.23 2.97
N ASP A 162 3.31 -16.86 3.19
CA ASP A 162 3.61 -18.20 2.67
C ASP A 162 2.50 -19.18 3.10
N TYR A 163 2.13 -19.19 4.39
CA TYR A 163 1.03 -20.01 4.88
C TYR A 163 -0.32 -19.69 4.18
N ILE A 164 -0.66 -18.42 3.98
CA ILE A 164 -1.89 -18.01 3.27
C ILE A 164 -1.90 -18.59 1.84
N LEU A 165 -0.77 -18.55 1.14
CA LEU A 165 -0.66 -18.95 -0.25
C LEU A 165 -0.54 -20.48 -0.40
N THR A 166 0.34 -21.12 0.35
CA THR A 166 0.65 -22.55 0.19
C THR A 166 -0.18 -23.45 1.12
N GLY A 167 -0.59 -22.93 2.28
CA GLY A 167 -1.15 -23.72 3.38
C GLY A 167 -0.10 -24.48 4.19
N GLU A 168 1.19 -24.29 3.89
CA GLU A 168 2.29 -24.96 4.57
C GLU A 168 2.77 -24.13 5.77
N GLU A 169 2.95 -24.80 6.90
CA GLU A 169 3.48 -24.16 8.10
C GLU A 169 4.99 -23.97 7.99
N PRO A 170 5.54 -22.84 8.48
CA PRO A 170 6.97 -22.60 8.39
C PRO A 170 7.74 -23.51 9.35
N ASN A 171 8.95 -23.90 8.95
CA ASN A 171 9.86 -24.60 9.86
C ASN A 171 10.37 -23.63 10.95
N MET A 172 9.82 -23.74 12.16
CA MET A 172 10.12 -22.85 13.29
C MET A 172 11.57 -22.88 13.75
N ASP A 173 12.33 -23.95 13.46
CA ASP A 173 13.76 -23.99 13.74
C ASP A 173 14.54 -22.99 12.84
N SER A 174 14.03 -22.70 11.64
CA SER A 174 14.63 -21.76 10.68
C SER A 174 14.17 -20.31 10.85
N VAL A 175 13.10 -20.08 11.61
CA VAL A 175 12.56 -18.75 11.85
C VAL A 175 13.46 -18.00 12.83
N SER A 176 14.03 -16.87 12.40
CA SER A 176 14.77 -15.96 13.28
C SER A 176 13.84 -15.34 14.32
N VAL A 177 14.34 -15.17 15.55
CA VAL A 177 13.60 -14.48 16.62
C VAL A 177 13.21 -13.05 16.23
N GLU A 178 13.98 -12.42 15.34
CA GLU A 178 13.72 -11.04 14.91
C GLU A 178 12.48 -10.89 14.02
N GLU A 179 12.00 -11.99 13.44
CA GLU A 179 10.80 -12.04 12.59
C GLU A 179 9.49 -11.95 13.41
N LEU A 180 9.57 -12.10 14.74
CA LEU A 180 8.42 -12.02 15.63
C LEU A 180 8.01 -10.56 15.87
N ASN A 181 6.71 -10.30 16.02
CA ASN A 181 6.19 -8.95 16.27
C ASN A 181 6.06 -8.59 17.76
N ARG A 182 6.35 -9.53 18.68
CA ARG A 182 6.16 -9.36 20.13
C ARG A 182 7.47 -9.45 20.91
N GLU A 183 7.82 -8.35 21.56
CA GLU A 183 9.10 -8.21 22.27
C GLU A 183 9.21 -9.12 23.51
N ASP A 184 8.10 -9.37 24.21
CA ASP A 184 8.08 -10.31 25.34
C ASP A 184 8.39 -11.76 24.91
N PHE A 185 7.88 -12.18 23.74
CA PHE A 185 8.24 -13.46 23.13
C PHE A 185 9.71 -13.49 22.69
N LYS A 186 10.20 -12.42 22.04
CA LYS A 186 11.61 -12.33 21.63
C LYS A 186 12.54 -12.47 22.83
N ASN A 187 12.27 -11.74 23.91
CA ASN A 187 13.08 -11.76 25.11
C ASN A 187 13.08 -13.14 25.79
N ALA A 188 11.91 -13.77 25.92
CA ALA A 188 11.82 -15.12 26.48
C ALA A 188 12.61 -16.14 25.65
N ILE A 189 12.50 -16.08 24.32
CA ILE A 189 13.25 -16.97 23.42
C ILE A 189 14.76 -16.75 23.56
N LYS A 190 15.22 -15.50 23.55
CA LYS A 190 16.65 -15.17 23.73
C LYS A 190 17.18 -15.68 25.07
N GLN A 191 16.42 -15.51 26.15
CA GLN A 191 16.78 -16.05 27.47
C GLN A 191 16.86 -17.59 27.48
N MET A 192 15.99 -18.30 26.75
CA MET A 192 16.08 -19.75 26.60
C MET A 192 17.28 -20.19 25.75
N GLU A 193 17.60 -19.45 24.70
CA GLU A 193 18.76 -19.71 23.83
C GLU A 193 20.08 -19.54 24.60
N GLU A 194 20.16 -18.54 25.47
CA GLU A 194 21.31 -18.22 26.32
C GLU A 194 21.34 -18.99 27.65
N ALA A 195 20.29 -19.76 27.97
CA ALA A 195 20.17 -20.48 29.23
C ALA A 195 21.29 -21.51 29.41
N LEU A 196 21.64 -21.75 30.67
CA LEU A 196 22.54 -22.80 31.14
C LEU A 196 21.75 -23.78 32.03
N PRO A 197 22.23 -25.02 32.23
CA PRO A 197 21.51 -26.01 33.05
C PRO A 197 21.19 -25.56 34.48
N ASP A 198 22.01 -24.69 35.07
CA ASP A 198 21.89 -24.18 36.44
C ASP A 198 20.93 -22.99 36.58
N ASN A 199 20.63 -22.26 35.50
CA ASN A 199 19.75 -21.09 35.51
C ASN A 199 18.39 -21.33 34.83
N ILE A 200 18.16 -22.51 34.25
CA ILE A 200 16.94 -22.82 33.47
C ILE A 200 15.65 -22.65 34.27
N GLU A 201 15.67 -22.90 35.58
CA GLU A 201 14.49 -22.73 36.44
C GLU A 201 14.06 -21.26 36.52
N MET A 202 15.01 -20.34 36.63
CA MET A 202 14.73 -18.90 36.66
C MET A 202 14.18 -18.43 35.30
N VAL A 203 14.72 -18.96 34.19
CA VAL A 203 14.17 -18.70 32.85
C VAL A 203 12.74 -19.19 32.75
N TYR A 204 12.45 -20.41 33.24
CA TYR A 204 11.11 -20.98 33.24
C TYR A 204 10.11 -20.12 34.01
N GLU A 205 10.45 -19.70 35.23
CA GLU A 205 9.62 -18.82 36.05
C GLU A 205 9.31 -17.49 35.34
N GLY A 206 10.28 -16.94 34.60
CA GLY A 206 10.13 -15.71 33.85
C GLY A 206 9.24 -15.80 32.61
N CYS A 207 9.00 -17.00 32.06
CA CYS A 207 8.28 -17.19 30.79
C CYS A 207 7.12 -18.20 30.83
N ILE A 208 6.81 -18.79 31.99
CA ILE A 208 5.80 -19.83 32.15
C ILE A 208 4.43 -19.44 31.57
N THR A 209 4.03 -18.18 31.73
CA THR A 209 2.76 -17.66 31.18
C THR A 209 2.73 -17.66 29.65
N LEU A 210 3.87 -17.35 29.01
CA LEU A 210 3.99 -17.38 27.55
C LEU A 210 3.97 -18.81 27.02
N LEU A 211 4.67 -19.73 27.71
CA LEU A 211 4.64 -21.16 27.41
C LEU A 211 3.23 -21.72 27.55
N ASP A 212 2.52 -21.35 28.61
CA ASP A 212 1.14 -21.77 28.84
C ASP A 212 0.19 -21.28 27.75
N ASN A 213 0.34 -20.03 27.32
CA ASN A 213 -0.42 -19.45 26.22
C ASN A 213 -0.12 -20.14 24.89
N ALA A 214 1.15 -20.52 24.66
CA ALA A 214 1.57 -21.30 23.50
C ALA A 214 1.13 -22.77 23.55
N GLY A 215 0.49 -23.20 24.64
CA GLY A 215 0.05 -24.58 24.84
C GLY A 215 1.17 -25.53 25.24
N TYR A 216 2.35 -25.03 25.59
CA TYR A 216 3.47 -25.83 26.08
C TYR A 216 3.28 -26.12 27.58
N LYS A 217 2.75 -27.31 27.89
CA LYS A 217 2.38 -27.70 29.28
C LYS A 217 3.47 -28.45 30.04
N GLN A 218 4.59 -28.75 29.38
CA GLN A 218 5.73 -29.38 30.05
C GLN A 218 6.52 -28.33 30.84
N ARG A 219 7.14 -28.76 31.94
CA ARG A 219 8.15 -27.94 32.61
C ARG A 219 9.33 -27.70 31.66
N LEU A 220 9.82 -26.46 31.60
CA LEU A 220 11.02 -26.15 30.84
C LEU A 220 12.24 -26.74 31.55
N LEU A 221 12.97 -27.56 30.82
CA LEU A 221 14.24 -28.18 31.19
C LEU A 221 15.28 -27.82 30.13
N TYR A 222 16.56 -27.90 30.48
CA TYR A 222 17.63 -27.56 29.54
C TYR A 222 17.54 -28.41 28.25
N ASP A 223 17.20 -29.68 28.39
CA ASP A 223 17.13 -30.64 27.28
C ASP A 223 15.93 -30.42 26.34
N ASN A 224 14.82 -29.87 26.85
CA ASN A 224 13.61 -29.62 26.05
C ASN A 224 13.45 -28.15 25.61
N ARG A 225 14.42 -27.28 25.91
CA ARG A 225 14.34 -25.84 25.60
C ARG A 225 14.07 -25.53 24.13
N ASN A 226 14.62 -26.31 23.21
CA ASN A 226 14.40 -26.10 21.77
C ASN A 226 12.95 -26.40 21.36
N GLU A 227 12.30 -27.35 22.03
CA GLU A 227 10.88 -27.62 21.83
C GLU A 227 10.01 -26.46 22.34
N ALA A 228 10.35 -25.92 23.52
CA ALA A 228 9.70 -24.74 24.08
C ALA A 228 9.86 -23.50 23.18
N ILE A 229 11.08 -23.26 22.67
CA ILE A 229 11.36 -22.17 21.71
C ILE A 229 10.51 -22.32 20.44
N ARG A 230 10.45 -23.53 19.86
CA ARG A 230 9.59 -23.79 18.69
C ARG A 230 8.11 -23.49 18.98
N ALA A 231 7.60 -23.90 20.15
CA ALA A 231 6.22 -23.63 20.54
C ALA A 231 5.95 -22.13 20.67
N LEU A 232 6.85 -21.37 21.30
CA LEU A 232 6.73 -19.92 21.41
C LEU A 232 6.77 -19.22 20.05
N LYS A 233 7.72 -19.59 19.17
CA LYS A 233 7.80 -19.08 17.80
C LYS A 233 6.50 -19.34 17.04
N ALA A 234 6.00 -20.58 17.09
CA ALA A 234 4.79 -20.99 16.39
C ALA A 234 3.55 -20.23 16.87
N TYR A 235 3.38 -20.11 18.18
CA TYR A 235 2.25 -19.38 18.76
C TYR A 235 2.29 -17.89 18.46
N CYS A 236 3.46 -17.27 18.57
CA CYS A 236 3.63 -15.84 18.32
C CYS A 236 3.34 -15.50 16.85
N LEU A 237 3.93 -16.26 15.93
CA LEU A 237 3.91 -16.00 14.49
C LEU A 237 2.60 -16.42 13.83
N LEU A 238 2.08 -17.61 14.18
CA LEU A 238 1.00 -18.24 13.42
C LEU A 238 -0.17 -18.65 14.32
N TYR A 239 0.02 -19.59 15.26
CA TYR A 239 -1.11 -20.27 15.90
C TYR A 239 -2.02 -19.36 16.72
N GLY A 240 -1.47 -18.37 17.42
CA GLY A 240 -2.30 -17.42 18.17
C GLY A 240 -3.20 -16.55 17.28
N LYS A 241 -2.96 -16.54 15.96
CA LYS A 241 -3.58 -15.63 14.96
C LYS A 241 -4.40 -16.42 13.94
N MET A 242 -4.47 -17.75 14.08
CA MET A 242 -5.07 -18.64 13.09
C MET A 242 -6.52 -18.30 12.77
N ALA A 243 -7.33 -17.97 13.77
CA ALA A 243 -8.72 -17.58 13.55
C ALA A 243 -8.83 -16.33 12.66
N ALA A 244 -7.98 -15.32 12.89
CA ALA A 244 -7.92 -14.10 12.09
C ALA A 244 -7.41 -14.40 10.67
N ILE A 245 -6.34 -15.19 10.55
CA ILE A 245 -5.78 -15.63 9.27
C ILE A 245 -6.83 -16.36 8.43
N HIS A 246 -7.57 -17.30 9.01
CA HIS A 246 -8.58 -18.08 8.30
C HIS A 246 -9.77 -17.22 7.86
N GLN A 247 -10.22 -16.29 8.71
CA GLN A 247 -11.22 -15.30 8.30
C GLN A 247 -10.72 -14.42 7.15
N PHE A 248 -9.48 -13.94 7.22
CA PHE A 248 -8.87 -13.15 6.15
C PHE A 248 -8.78 -13.94 4.84
N ILE A 249 -8.33 -15.21 4.90
CA ILE A 249 -8.31 -16.12 3.75
C ILE A 249 -9.70 -16.27 3.13
N GLU A 250 -10.75 -16.39 3.96
CA GLU A 250 -12.12 -16.49 3.46
C GLU A 250 -12.53 -15.23 2.67
N GLY A 251 -12.25 -14.04 3.20
CA GLY A 251 -12.51 -12.79 2.50
C GLY A 251 -11.71 -12.66 1.19
N LEU A 252 -10.44 -13.08 1.21
CA LEU A 252 -9.52 -12.99 0.08
C LEU A 252 -9.93 -13.87 -1.12
N LYS A 253 -10.82 -14.84 -0.90
CA LYS A 253 -11.44 -15.63 -1.98
C LYS A 253 -12.36 -14.80 -2.88
N LEU A 254 -12.77 -13.59 -2.46
CA LEU A 254 -13.62 -12.72 -3.26
C LEU A 254 -13.01 -12.49 -4.66
N HIS A 255 -13.89 -12.50 -5.66
CA HIS A 255 -13.57 -12.53 -7.09
C HIS A 255 -12.66 -13.69 -7.53
N GLY A 256 -12.27 -14.61 -6.66
CA GLY A 256 -11.24 -15.62 -6.92
C GLY A 256 -9.82 -15.04 -6.96
N ILE A 257 -9.55 -13.96 -6.21
CA ILE A 257 -8.21 -13.35 -6.12
C ILE A 257 -7.23 -14.30 -5.44
N LEU A 258 -7.61 -14.92 -4.32
CA LEU A 258 -6.75 -15.90 -3.65
C LEU A 258 -6.24 -16.97 -4.62
N ASN A 259 -7.10 -17.51 -5.49
CA ASN A 259 -6.71 -18.53 -6.46
C ASN A 259 -5.61 -18.06 -7.42
N LEU A 260 -5.68 -16.79 -7.87
CA LEU A 260 -4.63 -16.21 -8.71
C LEU A 260 -3.32 -16.04 -7.93
N LEU A 261 -3.39 -15.48 -6.71
CA LEU A 261 -2.19 -15.31 -5.89
C LEU A 261 -1.51 -16.65 -5.59
N LYS A 262 -2.30 -17.72 -5.39
CA LYS A 262 -1.77 -19.08 -5.19
C LYS A 262 -1.17 -19.71 -6.45
N GLN A 263 -1.66 -19.35 -7.64
CA GLN A 263 -1.06 -19.80 -8.91
C GLN A 263 0.32 -19.16 -9.14
N PHE A 264 0.54 -17.97 -8.61
CA PHE A 264 1.78 -17.21 -8.76
C PHE A 264 2.34 -16.78 -7.39
N PRO A 265 2.72 -17.72 -6.51
CA PRO A 265 2.96 -17.41 -5.09
C PRO A 265 4.06 -16.38 -4.85
N VAL A 266 5.12 -16.38 -5.66
CA VAL A 266 6.22 -15.40 -5.56
C VAL A 266 5.76 -13.99 -5.92
N GLU A 267 4.98 -13.83 -6.99
CA GLU A 267 4.41 -12.52 -7.39
C GLU A 267 3.28 -12.12 -6.43
N GLY A 268 2.42 -13.07 -6.06
CA GLY A 268 1.27 -12.87 -5.18
C GLY A 268 1.66 -12.46 -3.77
N ALA A 269 2.78 -12.98 -3.27
CA ALA A 269 3.33 -12.57 -1.97
C ALA A 269 3.59 -11.07 -1.91
N LYS A 270 3.99 -10.42 -3.01
CA LYS A 270 4.29 -8.99 -3.05
C LYS A 270 3.10 -8.12 -2.64
N PHE A 271 1.85 -8.58 -2.80
CA PHE A 271 0.68 -7.80 -2.39
C PHE A 271 0.41 -7.83 -0.89
N LEU A 272 0.85 -8.89 -0.20
CA LEU A 272 0.52 -9.15 1.19
C LEU A 272 1.71 -8.93 2.12
N SER A 273 2.89 -9.36 1.68
CA SER A 273 4.12 -9.36 2.46
C SER A 273 4.59 -7.94 2.76
N GLU A 274 5.06 -7.74 3.98
CA GLU A 274 5.86 -6.59 4.34
C GLU A 274 7.04 -6.47 3.38
N ASP A 275 7.23 -5.27 2.86
CA ASP A 275 8.27 -4.96 1.89
C ASP A 275 8.82 -3.57 2.17
N SER A 276 10.10 -3.39 1.83
CA SER A 276 10.77 -2.11 1.88
C SER A 276 10.03 -1.04 1.06
N LEU A 277 10.18 0.22 1.48
CA LEU A 277 9.72 1.34 0.66
C LEU A 277 10.52 1.36 -0.65
N PRO A 278 9.92 1.77 -1.79
CA PRO A 278 10.66 1.88 -3.03
C PRO A 278 11.84 2.83 -2.85
N THR A 279 12.97 2.45 -3.43
CA THR A 279 14.19 3.23 -3.47
C THR A 279 14.00 4.53 -4.26
N ALA A 280 14.92 5.48 -4.07
CA ALA A 280 14.95 6.71 -4.85
C ALA A 280 15.03 6.41 -6.36
N GLU A 281 15.82 5.40 -6.75
CA GLU A 281 16.00 5.01 -8.14
C GLU A 281 14.73 4.38 -8.73
N GLU A 282 14.05 3.49 -7.98
CA GLU A 282 12.78 2.92 -8.41
C GLU A 282 11.73 4.01 -8.63
N VAL A 283 11.57 4.94 -7.68
CA VAL A 283 10.63 6.06 -7.86
C VAL A 283 11.03 6.93 -9.07
N HIS A 284 12.31 7.24 -9.21
CA HIS A 284 12.81 8.07 -10.31
C HIS A 284 12.58 7.40 -11.68
N SER A 285 12.76 6.07 -11.79
CA SER A 285 12.54 5.32 -13.02
C SER A 285 11.08 5.38 -13.52
N PHE A 286 10.13 5.62 -12.61
CA PHE A 286 8.72 5.80 -12.93
C PHE A 286 8.38 7.22 -13.38
N LEU A 287 9.28 8.19 -13.27
CA LEU A 287 9.04 9.56 -13.69
C LEU A 287 9.34 9.70 -15.20
N LYS A 288 8.33 10.11 -15.98
CA LYS A 288 8.46 10.29 -17.42
C LYS A 288 8.26 11.76 -17.80
N PRO A 289 9.33 12.56 -17.86
CA PRO A 289 9.24 13.96 -18.26
C PRO A 289 8.91 14.13 -19.74
N THR A 290 8.03 15.08 -20.02
CA THR A 290 7.71 15.56 -21.37
C THR A 290 8.36 16.92 -21.55
N PHE A 291 9.52 16.94 -22.20
CA PHE A 291 10.30 18.16 -22.37
C PHE A 291 9.76 19.05 -23.50
N SER A 292 9.93 20.35 -23.33
CA SER A 292 9.67 21.37 -24.36
C SER A 292 10.63 21.26 -25.53
N GLU A 293 10.17 21.64 -26.72
CA GLU A 293 11.00 21.66 -27.93
C GLU A 293 12.04 22.80 -27.91
N LYS A 294 11.76 23.89 -27.19
CA LYS A 294 12.69 25.03 -27.10
C LYS A 294 13.81 24.71 -26.13
N GLU A 295 15.04 24.82 -26.60
CA GLU A 295 16.25 24.46 -25.84
C GLU A 295 16.37 25.19 -24.49
N GLU A 296 16.03 26.49 -24.43
CA GLU A 296 16.08 27.24 -23.17
C GLU A 296 15.06 26.73 -22.14
N GLU A 297 13.87 26.35 -22.59
CA GLU A 297 12.82 25.78 -21.73
C GLU A 297 13.25 24.39 -21.27
N LYS A 298 13.67 23.54 -22.20
CA LYS A 298 14.19 22.20 -21.95
C LYS A 298 15.34 22.17 -20.93
N ASN A 299 16.31 23.08 -21.04
CA ASN A 299 17.42 23.18 -20.07
C ASN A 299 16.92 23.44 -18.64
N ARG A 300 15.87 24.24 -18.46
CA ARG A 300 15.27 24.48 -17.14
C ARG A 300 14.56 23.23 -16.62
N GLU A 301 13.82 22.56 -17.50
CA GLU A 301 13.08 21.33 -17.18
C GLU A 301 14.02 20.19 -16.77
N GLU A 302 15.12 19.99 -17.49
CA GLU A 302 16.17 19.02 -17.14
C GLU A 302 16.76 19.30 -15.75
N ALA A 303 16.99 20.58 -15.41
CA ALA A 303 17.44 20.97 -14.07
C ALA A 303 16.42 20.67 -12.97
N ILE A 304 15.11 20.76 -13.28
CA ILE A 304 14.03 20.38 -12.35
C ILE A 304 14.03 18.87 -12.12
N ILE A 305 14.16 18.06 -13.17
CA ILE A 305 14.25 16.60 -13.05
C ILE A 305 15.50 16.19 -12.25
N TYR A 306 16.64 16.86 -12.50
CA TYR A 306 17.85 16.68 -11.69
C TYR A 306 17.61 17.03 -10.20
N ASN A 307 16.94 18.13 -9.91
CA ASN A 307 16.58 18.51 -8.55
C ASN A 307 15.64 17.48 -7.89
N PHE A 308 14.69 16.92 -8.65
CA PHE A 308 13.81 15.85 -8.16
C PHE A 308 14.63 14.60 -7.82
N SER A 309 15.53 14.15 -8.69
CA SER A 309 16.43 13.03 -8.42
C SER A 309 17.25 13.24 -7.14
N ARG A 310 17.81 14.44 -6.95
CA ARG A 310 18.53 14.82 -5.71
C ARG A 310 17.63 14.79 -4.48
N PHE A 311 16.39 15.26 -4.60
CA PHE A 311 15.41 15.23 -3.52
C PHE A 311 15.09 13.79 -3.12
N LEU A 312 14.82 12.90 -4.08
CA LEU A 312 14.59 11.46 -3.83
C LEU A 312 15.76 10.82 -3.09
N GLN A 313 17.00 11.10 -3.50
CA GLN A 313 18.20 10.59 -2.81
C GLN A 313 18.32 11.11 -1.37
N LYS A 314 17.94 12.37 -1.10
CA LYS A 314 17.93 12.90 0.28
C LYS A 314 16.84 12.24 1.13
N VAL A 315 15.66 12.03 0.56
CA VAL A 315 14.52 11.35 1.18
C VAL A 315 14.88 9.92 1.56
N GLU A 316 15.48 9.15 0.66
CA GLU A 316 15.96 7.78 0.94
C GLU A 316 17.00 7.75 2.08
N ARG A 317 17.88 8.75 2.12
CA ARG A 317 18.88 8.91 3.19
C ARG A 317 18.30 9.49 4.50
N LYS A 318 16.98 9.66 4.60
CA LYS A 318 16.27 10.23 5.77
C LYS A 318 16.76 11.62 6.16
N LYS A 319 17.10 12.45 5.16
CA LYS A 319 17.63 13.82 5.36
C LYS A 319 16.60 14.93 5.20
N ILE A 320 15.35 14.58 4.92
CA ILE A 320 14.25 15.55 4.78
C ILE A 320 13.27 15.32 5.92
N SER A 321 13.19 16.28 6.83
CA SER A 321 12.14 16.36 7.85
C SER A 321 11.44 17.71 7.72
N THR A 322 10.16 17.73 8.04
CA THR A 322 9.36 18.95 8.14
C THR A 322 8.46 18.86 9.36
N LEU A 323 8.01 20.00 9.87
CA LEU A 323 6.92 20.03 10.83
C LEU A 323 5.60 19.97 10.07
N CYS A 324 4.69 19.11 10.50
CA CYS A 324 3.32 19.07 10.00
C CYS A 324 2.34 19.11 11.16
N ILE A 325 1.15 19.60 10.88
CA ILE A 325 0.02 19.61 11.80
C ILE A 325 -1.06 18.74 11.18
N ASP A 326 -1.59 17.79 11.94
CA ASP A 326 -2.82 17.12 11.59
C ASP A 326 -4.03 18.04 11.81
N PRO A 327 -4.69 18.56 10.76
CA PRO A 327 -5.85 19.43 10.94
C PRO A 327 -7.08 18.64 11.37
N PHE A 328 -7.00 17.31 11.41
CA PHE A 328 -8.04 16.44 11.92
C PHE A 328 -7.74 15.92 13.33
N ALA A 329 -6.56 16.19 13.89
CA ALA A 329 -6.27 15.85 15.28
C ALA A 329 -7.15 16.67 16.23
N GLU A 330 -7.63 16.02 17.30
CA GLU A 330 -8.42 16.68 18.35
C GLU A 330 -7.66 17.84 19.01
N VAL A 331 -6.33 17.70 19.11
CA VAL A 331 -5.42 18.73 19.56
C VAL A 331 -4.35 18.91 18.48
N PRO A 332 -4.34 20.04 17.76
CA PRO A 332 -3.33 20.31 16.74
C PRO A 332 -1.96 20.42 17.40
N THR A 333 -1.10 19.43 17.14
CA THR A 333 0.29 19.41 17.59
C THR A 333 1.20 19.41 16.37
N GLU A 334 2.24 20.24 16.41
CA GLU A 334 3.31 20.14 15.43
C GLU A 334 4.10 18.86 15.70
N GLU A 335 4.11 17.98 14.72
CA GLU A 335 4.87 16.74 14.74
C GLU A 335 5.97 16.78 13.69
N GLU A 336 7.14 16.26 14.03
CA GLU A 336 8.21 16.09 13.07
C GLU A 336 7.89 14.92 12.13
N LEU A 337 7.71 15.21 10.86
CA LEU A 337 7.52 14.24 9.79
C LEU A 337 8.82 14.06 9.00
N CYS A 338 9.45 12.90 9.15
CA CYS A 338 10.54 12.49 8.28
C CYS A 338 9.96 12.00 6.93
N ILE A 339 10.22 12.75 5.86
CA ILE A 339 9.69 12.43 4.53
C ILE A 339 10.42 11.19 3.97
N ASN A 340 9.64 10.21 3.50
CA ASN A 340 10.11 9.01 2.83
C ASN A 340 9.39 8.84 1.47
N THR A 341 9.79 7.85 0.68
CA THR A 341 9.23 7.65 -0.68
C THR A 341 7.75 7.29 -0.69
N SER A 342 7.18 6.72 0.37
CA SER A 342 5.73 6.51 0.44
C SER A 342 4.95 7.81 0.52
N HIS A 343 5.52 8.87 1.10
CA HIS A 343 4.87 10.17 1.14
C HIS A 343 4.76 10.80 -0.25
N ILE A 344 5.83 10.66 -1.03
CA ILE A 344 5.86 11.09 -2.42
C ILE A 344 4.86 10.28 -3.25
N LEU A 345 4.89 8.95 -3.18
CA LEU A 345 3.97 8.11 -3.95
C LEU A 345 2.51 8.31 -3.55
N THR A 346 2.22 8.55 -2.26
CA THR A 346 0.84 8.86 -1.83
C THR A 346 0.37 10.16 -2.47
N CYS A 347 1.21 11.19 -2.47
CA CYS A 347 0.93 12.46 -3.14
C CYS A 347 0.67 12.25 -4.64
N LEU A 348 1.54 11.49 -5.32
CA LEU A 348 1.50 11.35 -6.78
C LEU A 348 0.49 10.32 -7.31
N LEU A 349 0.22 9.26 -6.55
CA LEU A 349 -0.55 8.09 -7.00
C LEU A 349 -1.77 7.81 -6.13
N GLY A 350 -1.92 8.46 -4.97
CA GLY A 350 -2.93 8.08 -3.98
C GLY A 350 -2.61 6.76 -3.26
N CYS A 351 -1.39 6.23 -3.39
CA CYS A 351 -0.99 5.02 -2.70
C CYS A 351 0.50 5.00 -2.33
N ARG A 352 0.85 4.21 -1.32
CA ARG A 352 2.18 4.20 -0.68
C ARG A 352 3.28 3.48 -1.47
N ARG A 353 2.89 2.85 -2.58
CA ARG A 353 3.71 1.96 -3.41
C ARG A 353 3.30 2.14 -4.86
N ILE A 354 4.19 1.74 -5.76
CA ILE A 354 3.96 1.80 -7.19
C ILE A 354 3.02 0.64 -7.59
N PRO A 355 1.81 0.93 -8.10
CA PRO A 355 0.88 -0.10 -8.56
C PRO A 355 1.37 -0.79 -9.84
N GLU A 356 1.16 -2.10 -9.97
CA GLU A 356 1.61 -2.86 -11.15
C GLU A 356 0.93 -2.44 -12.47
N ASN A 357 -0.23 -1.79 -12.38
CA ASN A 357 -1.00 -1.30 -13.51
C ASN A 357 -0.72 0.17 -13.87
N ILE A 358 0.13 0.86 -13.11
CA ILE A 358 0.58 2.22 -13.45
C ILE A 358 1.95 2.07 -14.06
N PRO A 359 2.15 2.41 -15.35
CA PRO A 359 3.45 2.21 -16.00
C PRO A 359 4.46 3.31 -15.69
N TYR A 360 4.00 4.54 -15.48
CA TYR A 360 4.83 5.71 -15.15
C TYR A 360 3.94 6.87 -14.69
N ILE A 361 4.58 7.93 -14.20
CA ILE A 361 4.01 9.22 -13.81
C ILE A 361 4.49 10.25 -14.84
N VAL A 362 3.57 10.88 -15.55
CA VAL A 362 3.92 11.92 -16.52
C VAL A 362 4.37 13.18 -15.77
N ILE A 363 5.51 13.74 -16.15
CA ILE A 363 5.91 15.08 -15.69
C ILE A 363 5.76 16.07 -16.83
N GLU A 364 4.97 17.11 -16.60
CA GLU A 364 4.78 18.22 -17.52
C GLU A 364 5.25 19.52 -16.87
N PHE A 365 5.49 20.52 -17.71
CA PHE A 365 6.02 21.81 -17.27
C PHE A 365 5.13 22.93 -17.79
N ASP A 366 4.67 23.79 -16.87
CA ASP A 366 3.96 25.03 -17.22
C ASP A 366 4.90 26.22 -16.94
N HIS A 367 5.39 26.84 -18.00
CA HIS A 367 6.28 28.01 -17.87
C HIS A 367 5.56 29.28 -17.39
N LYS A 368 4.24 29.24 -17.16
CA LYS A 368 3.51 30.36 -16.56
C LYS A 368 3.87 30.56 -15.09
N LYS A 369 3.77 31.82 -14.65
CA LYS A 369 4.03 32.20 -13.25
C LYS A 369 2.84 31.83 -12.37
N SER A 370 3.17 31.24 -11.22
CA SER A 370 2.35 30.95 -10.03
C SER A 370 1.35 29.79 -10.11
N SER A 371 1.78 28.63 -9.58
CA SER A 371 0.98 27.74 -8.72
C SER A 371 1.93 26.75 -8.03
N LEU A 372 1.45 26.08 -6.96
CA LEU A 372 2.05 24.82 -6.53
C LEU A 372 2.00 23.80 -7.68
N PRO A 373 2.85 22.76 -7.67
CA PRO A 373 2.73 21.63 -8.58
C PRO A 373 1.29 21.10 -8.58
N LYS A 374 0.72 20.93 -9.77
CA LYS A 374 -0.61 20.33 -9.91
C LYS A 374 -0.44 18.83 -10.07
N VAL A 375 -1.04 18.06 -9.17
CA VAL A 375 -0.93 16.60 -9.17
C VAL A 375 -2.28 16.00 -9.58
N ASN A 376 -2.24 15.05 -10.51
CA ASN A 376 -3.39 14.23 -10.87
C ASN A 376 -3.08 12.78 -10.51
N THR A 377 -3.78 12.25 -9.51
CA THR A 377 -3.60 10.85 -9.11
C THR A 377 -4.37 9.90 -10.03
N CYS A 378 -5.52 10.30 -10.58
CA CYS A 378 -6.34 9.42 -11.42
C CYS A 378 -5.65 9.05 -12.74
N LEU A 379 -5.06 10.05 -13.39
CA LEU A 379 -4.13 9.88 -14.52
C LEU A 379 -2.77 10.38 -14.02
N PRO A 380 -1.93 9.49 -13.46
CA PRO A 380 -0.70 9.84 -12.76
C PRO A 380 0.15 10.88 -13.51
N SER A 381 0.04 12.13 -13.09
CA SER A 381 0.82 13.22 -13.66
C SER A 381 1.08 14.34 -12.66
N VAL A 382 2.16 15.07 -12.91
CA VAL A 382 2.55 16.26 -12.16
C VAL A 382 2.91 17.36 -13.12
N ILE A 383 2.34 18.54 -12.91
CA ILE A 383 2.66 19.74 -13.69
C ILE A 383 3.49 20.68 -12.80
N PHE A 384 4.75 20.88 -13.14
CA PHE A 384 5.63 21.85 -12.49
C PHE A 384 5.43 23.23 -13.10
N ALA A 385 4.89 24.17 -12.31
CA ALA A 385 4.79 25.58 -12.68
C ALA A 385 6.04 26.37 -12.28
N ASP A 386 6.23 27.59 -12.81
CA ASP A 386 7.34 28.49 -12.45
C ASP A 386 8.74 27.82 -12.61
N THR A 387 8.98 27.25 -13.79
CA THR A 387 10.22 26.51 -14.09
C THR A 387 11.50 27.34 -13.89
N GLU A 388 11.41 28.68 -13.92
CA GLU A 388 12.56 29.55 -13.66
C GLU A 388 13.09 29.38 -12.24
N LYS A 389 12.21 29.41 -11.23
CA LYS A 389 12.61 29.30 -9.82
C LYS A 389 12.92 27.88 -9.39
N LEU A 390 12.24 26.88 -9.97
CA LEU A 390 12.42 25.47 -9.59
C LEU A 390 13.81 24.91 -9.99
N GLN A 391 14.58 25.62 -10.80
CA GLN A 391 16.01 25.32 -11.01
C GLN A 391 16.83 25.50 -9.72
N ASN A 392 16.41 26.40 -8.82
CA ASN A 392 17.03 26.54 -7.52
C ASN A 392 16.56 25.40 -6.61
N TYR A 393 17.51 24.57 -6.17
CA TYR A 393 17.20 23.39 -5.38
C TYR A 393 16.52 23.69 -4.04
N ALA A 394 16.88 24.78 -3.35
CA ALA A 394 16.26 25.10 -2.06
C ALA A 394 14.78 25.46 -2.25
N HIS A 395 14.46 26.20 -3.31
CA HIS A 395 13.08 26.51 -3.66
C HIS A 395 12.32 25.27 -4.14
N PHE A 396 12.95 24.41 -4.95
CA PHE A 396 12.37 23.14 -5.35
C PHE A 396 12.02 22.26 -4.14
N GLU A 397 12.95 22.11 -3.20
CA GLU A 397 12.76 21.33 -1.97
C GLU A 397 11.57 21.86 -1.14
N GLU A 398 11.51 23.16 -0.91
CA GLU A 398 10.40 23.83 -0.21
C GLU A 398 9.04 23.55 -0.87
N ILE A 399 8.96 23.72 -2.19
CA ILE A 399 7.72 23.54 -2.96
C ILE A 399 7.26 22.08 -2.95
N ILE A 400 8.17 21.12 -3.12
CA ILE A 400 7.82 19.69 -3.06
C ILE A 400 7.34 19.30 -1.67
N ILE A 401 8.01 19.78 -0.61
CA ILE A 401 7.60 19.52 0.78
C ILE A 401 6.18 20.08 1.01
N SER A 402 5.94 21.33 0.62
CA SER A 402 4.62 21.96 0.74
C SER A 402 3.54 21.19 -0.03
N THR A 403 3.86 20.68 -1.22
CA THR A 403 2.94 19.87 -2.03
C THR A 403 2.61 18.54 -1.35
N ILE A 404 3.62 17.85 -0.82
CA ILE A 404 3.44 16.58 -0.11
C ILE A 404 2.56 16.80 1.12
N VAL A 405 2.91 17.77 1.98
CA VAL A 405 2.15 18.07 3.20
C VAL A 405 0.71 18.45 2.85
N GLY A 406 0.52 19.38 1.90
CA GLY A 406 -0.82 19.81 1.47
C GLY A 406 -1.69 18.68 0.91
N SER A 407 -1.09 17.67 0.26
CA SER A 407 -1.84 16.54 -0.32
C SER A 407 -2.44 15.59 0.71
N TYR A 408 -1.95 15.56 1.94
CA TYR A 408 -2.45 14.68 3.00
C TYR A 408 -3.75 15.15 3.65
N GLY A 409 -4.36 16.22 3.13
CA GLY A 409 -5.34 16.99 3.87
C GLY A 409 -4.69 17.76 5.03
N PHE A 410 -3.37 17.79 5.18
CA PHE A 410 -2.64 18.72 6.06
C PHE A 410 -2.59 20.10 5.39
N GLY A 411 -3.75 20.77 5.32
CA GLY A 411 -3.87 22.16 4.89
C GLY A 411 -4.78 22.39 3.68
N SER A 412 -6.07 22.58 3.96
CA SER A 412 -6.81 23.71 3.40
C SER A 412 -7.84 24.18 4.43
N ALA A 413 -7.59 25.37 4.97
CA ALA A 413 -8.62 26.27 5.47
C ALA A 413 -8.95 27.26 4.35
#